data_AF-A0A147GL88-F1
#
_entry.id   AF-A0A147GL88-F1
#
_cell.length_a   1.000
_cell.length_b   1.000
_cell.length_c   1.000
_cell.angle_alpha   90.00
_cell.angle_beta   90.00
_cell.angle_gamma   90.00
#
_symmetry.space_group_name_H-M   'P 1'
#
loop_
_entity.id
_entity.type
_entity.pdbx_description
1 polymer ?
#
loop_
_entity_poly.entity_id
_entity_poly.type
_entity_poly.pdbx_seq_one_letter_code
_entity_poly.pdbx_strand_id
1 'polypeptide(L)'
;RSLAKGCGRLPPGLGDRVLASMIVWMRATPFIGMDSEASVRKLVASDWMQQARQVTSLERKMIDTAEHVIICGYGRCGQNLARMLEREGIPYMALDLDPDRVRQAAAAGDSVVFGDAARPQALMAAGLGRASAVAITYLDVPGALKVLAAVRAHAPTVPVVVRTQDDHELAKLQRAGATAVVPETVEGSLMLASHALALVGVPMRRVIRLAQEARDARYHLLRGYFRGADDDASLEDLE
;
A
#
# COMPACT_ATOMS: atom_id res chain seq x y z
N ARG A 1 41.81 50.39 27.76
CA ARG A 1 41.18 50.68 29.08
C ARG A 1 39.67 50.77 28.89
N SER A 2 38.92 49.98 29.65
CA SER A 2 37.54 50.25 30.09
C SER A 2 36.42 50.35 29.03
N LEU A 3 35.69 49.25 28.84
CA LEU A 3 34.25 49.27 28.55
C LEU A 3 33.53 48.31 29.53
N ALA A 4 33.62 48.64 30.83
CA ALA A 4 32.78 48.05 31.86
C ALA A 4 32.05 49.21 32.56
N LYS A 5 31.00 49.71 31.92
CA LYS A 5 30.05 50.66 32.51
C LYS A 5 28.65 50.33 32.00
N GLY A 6 27.79 49.90 32.91
CA GLY A 6 26.35 49.87 32.69
C GLY A 6 25.68 48.53 32.95
N CYS A 7 25.71 48.06 34.19
CA CYS A 7 24.53 47.45 34.84
C CYS A 7 24.81 47.29 36.34
N GLY A 8 23.79 47.54 37.16
CA GLY A 8 23.90 47.79 38.60
C GLY A 8 24.68 46.73 39.38
N ARG A 9 25.49 47.19 40.35
CA ARG A 9 26.04 46.33 41.40
C ARG A 9 24.87 45.69 42.14
N LEU A 10 24.71 44.38 41.97
CA LEU A 10 23.87 43.56 42.84
C LEU A 10 24.31 43.77 44.30
N PRO A 11 23.37 43.89 45.27
CA PRO A 11 23.70 44.05 46.68
C PRO A 11 24.64 42.92 47.17
N PRO A 12 25.60 43.21 48.08
CA PRO A 12 26.49 42.19 48.62
C PRO A 12 25.65 41.12 49.35
N GLY A 13 25.64 39.89 48.81
CA GLY A 13 24.85 38.76 49.30
C GLY A 13 23.81 38.20 48.32
N LEU A 14 23.50 38.90 47.22
CA LEU A 14 22.59 38.41 46.18
C LEU A 14 23.32 37.64 45.06
N GLY A 15 24.59 37.96 44.79
CA GLY A 15 25.41 37.27 43.77
C GLY A 15 25.58 35.77 44.07
N ASP A 16 25.92 35.43 45.32
CA ASP A 16 26.09 34.04 45.75
C ASP A 16 24.79 33.23 45.66
N ARG A 17 23.63 33.86 45.91
CA ARG A 17 22.34 33.17 45.85
C ARG A 17 21.87 32.88 44.42
N VAL A 18 22.16 33.78 43.49
CA VAL A 18 21.84 33.60 42.06
C VAL A 18 22.81 32.59 41.43
N LEU A 19 24.09 32.61 41.80
CA LEU A 19 25.04 31.60 41.34
C LEU A 19 24.71 30.22 41.91
N ALA A 20 24.32 30.12 43.18
CA ALA A 20 23.89 28.86 43.79
C ALA A 20 22.64 28.29 43.11
N SER A 21 21.62 29.11 42.81
CA SER A 21 20.41 28.62 42.13
C SER A 21 20.69 28.15 40.71
N MET A 22 21.62 28.79 39.99
CA MET A 22 22.02 28.42 38.64
C MET A 22 22.82 27.10 38.61
N ILE A 23 23.71 26.89 39.58
CA ILE A 23 24.45 25.62 39.74
C ILE A 23 23.49 24.48 40.09
N VAL A 24 22.51 24.72 40.96
CA VAL A 24 21.47 23.74 41.31
C VAL A 24 20.63 23.37 40.07
N TRP A 25 20.27 24.34 39.23
CA TRP A 25 19.53 24.08 37.99
C TRP A 25 20.36 23.29 36.98
N MET A 26 21.64 23.61 36.82
CA MET A 26 22.54 22.91 35.91
C MET A 26 22.83 21.47 36.37
N ARG A 27 22.73 21.22 37.69
CA ARG A 27 22.85 19.88 38.30
C ARG A 27 21.53 19.08 38.22
N ALA A 28 20.39 19.73 38.01
CA ALA A 28 19.10 19.08 37.82
C ALA A 28 18.89 18.57 36.38
N THR A 29 19.49 19.23 35.38
CA THR A 29 19.36 18.88 33.96
C THR A 29 19.79 17.45 33.59
N PRO A 30 20.92 16.88 34.10
CA PRO A 30 21.29 15.50 33.75
C PRO A 30 20.38 14.44 34.39
N PHE A 31 19.60 14.79 35.41
CA PHE A 31 18.68 13.85 36.07
C PHE A 31 17.36 13.66 35.28
N ILE A 32 16.97 14.65 34.48
CA ILE A 32 15.77 14.59 33.62
C ILE A 32 16.06 13.79 32.32
N GLY A 33 17.34 13.66 31.94
CA GLY A 33 17.76 12.97 30.72
C GLY A 33 17.96 11.46 30.82
N MET A 34 17.94 10.86 32.03
CA MET A 34 18.30 9.45 32.21
C MET A 34 17.10 8.50 32.43
N ASP A 35 15.94 9.01 32.88
CA ASP A 35 14.71 8.20 33.05
C ASP A 35 13.61 8.47 32.01
N SER A 36 13.84 9.40 31.09
CA SER A 36 12.90 9.74 30.03
C SER A 36 12.82 8.65 28.96
N GLU A 37 13.91 7.94 28.67
CA GLU A 37 13.85 6.82 27.73
C GLU A 37 13.02 5.65 28.24
N ALA A 38 13.01 5.38 29.55
CA ALA A 38 12.21 4.29 30.11
C ALA A 38 10.73 4.65 30.15
N SER A 39 10.39 5.91 30.42
CA SER A 39 9.01 6.39 30.49
C SER A 39 8.42 6.64 29.10
N VAL A 40 9.20 7.22 28.18
CA VAL A 40 8.83 7.31 26.75
C VAL A 40 8.79 5.92 26.14
N ARG A 41 9.75 5.01 26.42
CA ARG A 41 9.59 3.61 26.01
C ARG A 41 8.40 2.94 26.64
N LYS A 42 7.95 3.27 27.86
CA LYS A 42 6.74 2.65 28.43
C LYS A 42 5.45 3.19 27.82
N LEU A 43 5.40 4.47 27.47
CA LEU A 43 4.26 5.09 26.79
C LEU A 43 4.20 4.71 25.30
N VAL A 44 5.36 4.73 24.64
CA VAL A 44 5.53 4.25 23.26
C VAL A 44 5.41 2.73 23.23
N ALA A 45 5.91 1.97 24.22
CA ALA A 45 5.64 0.53 24.29
C ALA A 45 4.18 0.23 24.58
N SER A 46 3.42 1.07 25.30
CA SER A 46 1.97 0.85 25.41
C SER A 46 1.26 1.04 24.08
N ASP A 47 1.67 2.01 23.26
CA ASP A 47 1.17 2.16 21.88
C ASP A 47 1.62 0.99 20.98
N TRP A 48 2.88 0.57 21.07
CA TRP A 48 3.42 -0.57 20.33
C TRP A 48 2.84 -1.91 20.78
N MET A 49 2.43 -2.03 22.04
CA MET A 49 1.87 -3.25 22.63
C MET A 49 0.35 -3.32 22.44
N GLN A 50 -0.32 -2.18 22.24
CA GLN A 50 -1.65 -2.16 21.63
C GLN A 50 -1.60 -2.41 20.12
N GLN A 51 -0.61 -1.88 19.40
CA GLN A 51 -0.32 -2.24 18.01
C GLN A 51 0.00 -3.72 17.87
N ALA A 52 0.82 -4.29 18.74
CA ALA A 52 1.12 -5.73 18.75
C ALA A 52 -0.16 -6.55 18.96
N ARG A 53 -1.13 -6.10 19.77
CA ARG A 53 -2.40 -6.81 19.98
C ARG A 53 -3.33 -6.78 18.76
N GLN A 54 -3.45 -5.65 18.06
CA GLN A 54 -4.18 -5.58 16.78
C GLN A 54 -3.46 -6.34 15.67
N VAL A 55 -2.13 -6.22 15.62
CA VAL A 55 -1.25 -7.01 14.77
C VAL A 55 -1.39 -8.49 15.09
N THR A 56 -1.56 -8.94 16.35
CA THR A 56 -1.74 -10.37 16.68
C THR A 56 -3.07 -10.93 16.16
N SER A 57 -4.15 -10.14 16.14
CA SER A 57 -5.42 -10.57 15.53
C SER A 57 -5.39 -10.55 14.00
N LEU A 58 -4.71 -9.57 13.41
CA LEU A 58 -4.47 -9.50 11.96
C LEU A 58 -3.48 -10.57 11.49
N GLU A 59 -2.45 -10.88 12.27
CA GLU A 59 -1.53 -12.00 12.10
C GLU A 59 -2.28 -13.33 12.21
N ARG A 60 -3.28 -13.44 13.09
CA ARG A 60 -4.16 -14.62 13.12
C ARG A 60 -4.99 -14.75 11.85
N LYS A 61 -5.53 -13.64 11.34
CA LYS A 61 -6.22 -13.57 10.04
C LYS A 61 -5.25 -13.94 8.89
N MET A 62 -4.03 -13.41 8.94
CA MET A 62 -2.92 -13.69 8.01
C MET A 62 -2.44 -15.14 8.02
N ILE A 63 -2.67 -15.91 9.09
CA ILE A 63 -2.25 -17.31 9.23
C ILE A 63 -3.34 -18.27 8.76
N ASP A 64 -4.61 -17.86 8.74
CA ASP A 64 -5.73 -18.77 8.42
C ASP A 64 -6.45 -18.45 7.09
N THR A 65 -6.26 -17.27 6.53
CA THR A 65 -6.92 -16.91 5.26
C THR A 65 -6.26 -17.62 4.07
N ALA A 66 -6.88 -18.69 3.57
CA ALA A 66 -6.59 -19.28 2.27
C ALA A 66 -7.43 -18.61 1.16
N GLU A 67 -7.01 -18.78 -0.09
CA GLU A 67 -7.76 -18.32 -1.27
C GLU A 67 -8.01 -16.80 -1.32
N HIS A 68 -7.13 -16.01 -0.70
CA HIS A 68 -7.23 -14.56 -0.65
C HIS A 68 -6.47 -13.86 -1.76
N VAL A 69 -6.78 -12.57 -1.95
CA VAL A 69 -6.01 -11.68 -2.85
C VAL A 69 -4.94 -10.93 -2.06
N ILE A 70 -3.69 -11.00 -2.50
CA ILE A 70 -2.62 -10.15 -1.95
C ILE A 70 -2.60 -8.82 -2.70
N ILE A 71 -2.74 -7.71 -1.98
CA ILE A 71 -2.69 -6.36 -2.55
C ILE A 71 -1.34 -5.73 -2.22
N CYS A 72 -0.49 -5.54 -3.22
CA CYS A 72 0.79 -4.87 -3.10
C CYS A 72 0.59 -3.36 -3.30
N GLY A 73 0.59 -2.61 -2.19
CA GLY A 73 0.27 -1.19 -2.10
C GLY A 73 -1.19 -0.96 -1.69
N TYR A 74 -1.40 -0.17 -0.64
CA TYR A 74 -2.71 0.21 -0.11
C TYR A 74 -3.07 1.68 -0.37
N GLY A 75 -2.57 2.25 -1.47
CA GLY A 75 -2.94 3.61 -1.90
C GLY A 75 -4.39 3.69 -2.41
N ARG A 76 -4.71 4.76 -3.14
CA ARG A 76 -6.07 4.98 -3.69
C ARG A 76 -6.60 3.77 -4.48
N CYS A 77 -5.77 3.20 -5.36
CA CYS A 77 -6.14 2.03 -6.15
C CYS A 77 -6.28 0.77 -5.28
N GLY A 78 -5.32 0.49 -4.40
CA GLY A 78 -5.38 -0.64 -3.46
C GLY A 78 -6.60 -0.59 -2.53
N GLN A 79 -6.94 0.58 -1.99
CA GLN A 79 -8.14 0.78 -1.19
C GLN A 79 -9.44 0.57 -1.98
N ASN A 80 -9.50 1.05 -3.23
CA ASN A 80 -10.65 0.80 -4.08
C ASN A 80 -10.82 -0.70 -4.35
N LEU A 81 -9.73 -1.40 -4.66
CA LEU A 81 -9.74 -2.84 -4.87
C LEU A 81 -10.18 -3.58 -3.61
N ALA A 82 -9.61 -3.25 -2.45
CA ALA A 82 -9.99 -3.83 -1.16
C ALA A 82 -11.50 -3.68 -0.89
N ARG A 83 -12.05 -2.47 -1.04
CA ARG A 83 -13.49 -2.23 -0.88
C ARG A 83 -14.36 -3.05 -1.84
N MET A 84 -13.89 -3.29 -3.05
CA MET A 84 -14.62 -4.14 -4.02
C MET A 84 -14.57 -5.61 -3.59
N LEU A 85 -13.41 -6.10 -3.15
CA LEU A 85 -13.26 -7.48 -2.65
C LEU A 85 -14.11 -7.71 -1.39
N GLU A 86 -14.14 -6.75 -0.46
CA GLU A 86 -14.98 -6.83 0.74
C GLU A 86 -16.47 -6.94 0.42
N ARG A 87 -16.95 -6.20 -0.57
CA ARG A 87 -18.35 -6.25 -1.00
C ARG A 87 -18.74 -7.61 -1.56
N GLU A 88 -17.80 -8.28 -2.23
CA GLU A 88 -17.98 -9.63 -2.77
C GLU A 88 -17.65 -10.72 -1.74
N GLY A 89 -17.29 -10.35 -0.50
CA GLY A 89 -16.89 -11.31 0.54
C GLY A 89 -15.57 -12.03 0.26
N ILE A 90 -14.76 -11.52 -0.66
CA ILE A 90 -13.47 -12.11 -1.04
C ILE A 90 -12.41 -11.65 -0.03
N PRO A 91 -11.74 -12.58 0.68
CA PRO A 91 -10.69 -12.21 1.62
C PRO A 91 -9.48 -11.58 0.89
N TYR A 92 -8.83 -10.62 1.53
CA TYR A 92 -7.63 -9.99 0.98
C TYR A 92 -6.61 -9.67 2.07
N MET A 93 -5.36 -9.49 1.64
CA MET A 93 -4.27 -9.07 2.49
C MET A 93 -3.44 -7.98 1.81
N ALA A 94 -3.47 -6.76 2.33
CA ALA A 94 -2.69 -5.66 1.76
C ALA A 94 -1.35 -5.42 2.47
N LEU A 95 -0.34 -5.07 1.67
CA LEU A 95 0.99 -4.65 2.13
C LEU A 95 1.24 -3.20 1.70
N ASP A 96 1.61 -2.32 2.64
CA ASP A 96 2.00 -0.94 2.34
C ASP A 96 3.25 -0.52 3.13
N LEU A 97 4.00 0.43 2.56
CA LEU A 97 5.22 1.00 3.15
C LEU A 97 4.94 2.24 4.01
N ASP A 98 3.73 2.79 3.93
CA ASP A 98 3.31 3.97 4.69
C ASP A 98 2.71 3.53 6.04
N PRO A 99 3.44 3.72 7.17
CA PRO A 99 2.98 3.26 8.46
C PRO A 99 1.75 4.03 8.94
N ASP A 100 1.53 5.26 8.51
CA ASP A 100 0.38 6.08 8.92
C ASP A 100 -0.89 5.53 8.29
N ARG A 101 -0.81 5.21 7.00
CA ARG A 101 -1.88 4.54 6.26
C ARG A 101 -2.21 3.16 6.81
N VAL A 102 -1.21 2.36 7.15
CA VAL A 102 -1.43 1.04 7.77
C VAL A 102 -2.16 1.19 9.10
N ARG A 103 -1.78 2.15 9.95
CA ARG A 103 -2.45 2.40 11.23
C ARG A 103 -3.91 2.82 11.03
N GLN A 104 -4.17 3.72 10.09
CA GLN A 104 -5.53 4.17 9.79
C GLN A 104 -6.41 3.03 9.25
N ALA A 105 -5.87 2.23 8.33
CA ALA A 105 -6.57 1.10 7.75
C ALA A 105 -6.87 0.01 8.80
N ALA A 106 -5.88 -0.33 9.64
CA ALA A 106 -6.08 -1.27 10.74
C ALA A 106 -7.14 -0.78 11.75
N ALA A 107 -7.17 0.53 12.05
CA ALA A 107 -8.19 1.13 12.89
C ALA A 107 -9.60 1.08 12.26
N ALA A 108 -9.69 1.07 10.93
CA ALA A 108 -10.93 0.87 10.18
C ALA A 108 -11.36 -0.61 10.10
N GLY A 109 -10.52 -1.56 10.54
CA GLY A 109 -10.77 -2.99 10.46
C GLY A 109 -10.28 -3.66 9.17
N ASP A 110 -9.65 -2.88 8.28
CA ASP A 110 -9.12 -3.36 7.01
C ASP A 110 -7.97 -4.34 7.24
N SER A 111 -7.85 -5.32 6.36
CA SER A 111 -6.75 -6.28 6.41
C SER A 111 -5.53 -5.69 5.71
N VAL A 112 -4.72 -4.92 6.44
CA VAL A 112 -3.51 -4.24 5.95
C VAL A 112 -2.36 -4.35 6.93
N VAL A 113 -1.15 -4.63 6.44
CA VAL A 113 0.06 -4.71 7.26
C VAL A 113 1.20 -3.92 6.63
N PHE A 114 2.07 -3.42 7.49
CA PHE A 114 3.30 -2.75 7.08
C PHE A 114 4.28 -3.77 6.49
N GLY A 115 4.63 -3.60 5.23
CA GLY A 115 5.52 -4.54 4.55
C GLY A 115 5.93 -4.07 3.15
N ASP A 116 7.19 -4.33 2.83
CA ASP A 116 7.72 -4.13 1.48
C ASP A 116 7.37 -5.33 0.60
N ALA A 117 6.34 -5.19 -0.23
CA ALA A 117 5.93 -6.25 -1.15
C ALA A 117 7.04 -6.69 -2.12
N ALA A 118 8.05 -5.86 -2.40
CA ALA A 118 9.17 -6.25 -3.24
C ALA A 118 10.13 -7.25 -2.56
N ARG A 119 9.95 -7.51 -1.25
CA ARG A 119 10.70 -8.53 -0.50
C ARG A 119 9.93 -9.85 -0.51
N PRO A 120 10.54 -10.96 -0.99
CA PRO A 120 9.90 -12.27 -0.97
C PRO A 120 9.39 -12.69 0.41
N GLN A 121 10.14 -12.35 1.47
CA GLN A 121 9.75 -12.69 2.85
C GLN A 121 8.42 -12.04 3.26
N ALA A 122 8.16 -10.81 2.83
CA ALA A 122 6.91 -10.11 3.12
C ALA A 122 5.73 -10.75 2.38
N LEU A 123 5.92 -11.13 1.11
CA LEU A 123 4.90 -11.85 0.34
C LEU A 123 4.60 -13.24 0.93
N MET A 124 5.62 -13.97 1.37
CA MET A 124 5.45 -15.26 2.03
C MET A 124 4.70 -15.12 3.36
N ALA A 125 5.06 -14.11 4.18
CA ALA A 125 4.34 -13.80 5.41
C ALA A 125 2.87 -13.40 5.15
N ALA A 126 2.60 -12.76 4.01
CA ALA A 126 1.24 -12.45 3.54
C ALA A 126 0.51 -13.66 2.93
N GLY A 127 1.11 -14.86 2.94
CA GLY A 127 0.47 -16.09 2.47
C GLY A 127 0.53 -16.31 0.95
N LEU A 128 1.59 -15.85 0.27
CA LEU A 128 1.73 -16.01 -1.19
C LEU A 128 1.49 -17.44 -1.70
N GLY A 129 1.97 -18.46 -0.99
CA GLY A 129 1.81 -19.86 -1.40
C GLY A 129 0.36 -20.38 -1.44
N ARG A 130 -0.59 -19.64 -0.87
CA ARG A 130 -2.02 -20.00 -0.78
C ARG A 130 -2.96 -18.90 -1.31
N ALA A 131 -2.39 -17.85 -1.89
CA ALA A 131 -3.15 -16.74 -2.45
C ALA A 131 -3.82 -17.15 -3.77
N SER A 132 -5.03 -16.66 -4.02
CA SER A 132 -5.74 -16.85 -5.29
C SER A 132 -5.24 -15.91 -6.38
N ALA A 133 -4.77 -14.72 -6.00
CA ALA A 133 -4.23 -13.73 -6.92
C ALA A 133 -3.33 -12.71 -6.20
N VAL A 134 -2.46 -12.05 -6.95
CA VAL A 134 -1.68 -10.89 -6.49
C VAL A 134 -2.02 -9.67 -7.35
N ALA A 135 -2.31 -8.54 -6.71
CA ALA A 135 -2.57 -7.27 -7.37
C ALA A 135 -1.52 -6.23 -6.99
N ILE A 136 -0.73 -5.75 -7.95
CA ILE A 136 0.26 -4.69 -7.76
C ILE A 136 -0.39 -3.35 -8.12
N THR A 137 -0.59 -2.49 -7.12
CA THR A 137 -1.41 -1.27 -7.27
C THR A 137 -0.61 0.04 -7.23
N TYR A 138 0.71 -0.03 -7.07
CA TYR A 138 1.63 1.09 -7.20
C TYR A 138 2.24 1.16 -8.61
N LEU A 139 2.82 2.32 -8.96
CA LEU A 139 3.34 2.60 -10.31
C LEU A 139 4.85 2.32 -10.48
N ASP A 140 5.55 1.98 -9.38
CA ASP A 140 6.98 1.65 -9.40
C ASP A 140 7.26 0.34 -10.15
N VAL A 141 7.70 0.45 -11.40
CA VAL A 141 7.98 -0.70 -12.29
C VAL A 141 9.11 -1.60 -11.74
N PRO A 142 10.25 -1.08 -11.24
CA PRO A 142 11.25 -1.89 -10.54
C PRO A 142 10.70 -2.73 -9.39
N GLY A 143 9.87 -2.16 -8.53
CA GLY A 143 9.18 -2.88 -7.46
C GLY A 143 8.26 -3.97 -8.00
N ALA A 144 7.46 -3.65 -9.03
CA ALA A 144 6.56 -4.60 -9.65
C ALA A 144 7.31 -5.82 -10.24
N LEU A 145 8.46 -5.59 -10.89
CA LEU A 145 9.30 -6.66 -11.42
C LEU A 145 9.88 -7.56 -10.31
N LYS A 146 10.22 -7.00 -9.15
CA LYS A 146 10.68 -7.79 -7.99
C LYS A 146 9.55 -8.66 -7.44
N VAL A 147 8.35 -8.12 -7.31
CA VAL A 147 7.16 -8.89 -6.91
C VAL A 147 6.92 -10.01 -7.91
N LEU A 148 6.88 -9.72 -9.21
CA LEU A 148 6.68 -10.74 -10.26
C LEU A 148 7.73 -11.85 -10.20
N ALA A 149 9.00 -11.49 -10.01
CA ALA A 149 10.08 -12.47 -9.86
C ALA A 149 9.87 -13.36 -8.61
N ALA A 150 9.46 -12.78 -7.48
CA ALA A 150 9.17 -13.51 -6.26
C ALA A 150 7.96 -14.45 -6.41
N VAL A 151 6.86 -13.97 -7.01
CA VAL A 151 5.68 -14.78 -7.30
C VAL A 151 6.06 -15.96 -8.22
N ARG A 152 6.78 -15.70 -9.31
CA ARG A 152 7.20 -16.75 -10.23
C ARG A 152 8.12 -17.79 -9.59
N ALA A 153 8.97 -17.39 -8.64
CA ALA A 153 9.89 -18.30 -7.95
C ALA A 153 9.19 -19.18 -6.89
N HIS A 154 8.18 -18.65 -6.20
CA HIS A 154 7.60 -19.30 -5.01
C HIS A 154 6.17 -19.80 -5.20
N ALA A 155 5.41 -19.22 -6.12
CA ALA A 155 4.02 -19.53 -6.39
C ALA A 155 3.67 -19.28 -7.88
N PRO A 156 4.28 -20.06 -8.82
CA PRO A 156 4.19 -19.80 -10.26
C PRO A 156 2.78 -19.92 -10.84
N THR A 157 1.84 -20.55 -10.13
CA THR A 157 0.44 -20.70 -10.53
C THR A 157 -0.43 -19.51 -10.14
N VAL A 158 0.05 -18.62 -9.27
CA VAL A 158 -0.74 -17.49 -8.77
C VAL A 158 -0.76 -16.38 -9.84
N PRO A 159 -1.95 -16.00 -10.35
CA PRO A 159 -2.04 -14.94 -11.33
C PRO A 159 -1.69 -13.58 -10.73
N VAL A 160 -1.02 -12.74 -11.51
CA VAL A 160 -0.61 -11.40 -11.08
C VAL A 160 -1.18 -10.33 -12.00
N VAL A 161 -1.92 -9.38 -11.42
CA VAL A 161 -2.43 -8.18 -12.09
C VAL A 161 -1.54 -7.00 -11.70
N VAL A 162 -1.07 -6.24 -12.68
CA VAL A 162 -0.17 -5.12 -12.45
C VAL A 162 -0.76 -3.83 -12.99
N ARG A 163 -0.88 -2.81 -12.14
CA ARG A 163 -1.20 -1.45 -12.57
C ARG A 163 0.04 -0.78 -13.15
N THR A 164 -0.13 -0.09 -14.27
CA THR A 164 0.88 0.80 -14.85
C THR A 164 0.29 2.18 -15.10
N GLN A 165 1.17 3.17 -15.29
CA GLN A 165 0.74 4.53 -15.62
C GLN A 165 0.26 4.59 -17.08
N ASP A 166 1.02 3.97 -17.97
CA ASP A 166 0.84 3.92 -19.42
C ASP A 166 1.19 2.53 -19.97
N ASP A 167 1.23 2.39 -21.29
CA ASP A 167 1.46 1.13 -22.01
C ASP A 167 2.94 0.88 -22.38
N HIS A 168 3.88 1.76 -22.02
CA HIS A 168 5.30 1.62 -22.40
C HIS A 168 5.95 0.35 -21.84
N GLU A 169 5.60 -0.03 -20.62
CA GLU A 169 6.23 -1.14 -19.89
C GLU A 169 5.40 -2.44 -19.99
N LEU A 170 4.32 -2.46 -20.77
CA LEU A 170 3.38 -3.57 -20.91
C LEU A 170 4.10 -4.88 -21.26
N ALA A 171 4.87 -4.88 -22.36
CA ALA A 171 5.56 -6.07 -22.85
C ALA A 171 6.62 -6.57 -21.86
N LYS A 172 7.24 -5.67 -21.09
CA LYS A 172 8.27 -6.03 -20.10
C LYS A 172 7.65 -6.74 -18.89
N LEU A 173 6.54 -6.20 -18.37
CA LEU A 173 5.83 -6.78 -17.24
C LEU A 173 5.19 -8.12 -17.60
N GLN A 174 4.62 -8.25 -18.81
CA GLN A 174 4.12 -9.52 -19.32
C GLN A 174 5.23 -10.57 -19.42
N ARG A 175 6.39 -10.23 -20.01
CA ARG A 175 7.55 -11.14 -20.06
C ARG A 175 8.09 -11.54 -18.69
N ALA A 176 7.92 -10.68 -17.69
CA ALA A 176 8.29 -10.97 -16.31
C ALA A 176 7.32 -11.93 -15.60
N GLY A 177 6.13 -12.18 -16.17
CA GLY A 177 5.14 -13.12 -15.64
C GLY A 177 3.84 -12.46 -15.17
N ALA A 178 3.58 -11.20 -15.51
CA ALA A 178 2.29 -10.58 -15.23
C ALA A 178 1.20 -11.23 -16.09
N THR A 179 0.13 -11.71 -15.45
CA THR A 179 -1.04 -12.29 -16.13
C THR A 179 -1.83 -11.21 -16.86
N ALA A 180 -2.02 -10.06 -16.20
CA ALA A 180 -2.65 -8.89 -16.80
C ALA A 180 -1.90 -7.61 -16.40
N VAL A 181 -1.82 -6.68 -17.32
CA VAL A 181 -1.24 -5.35 -17.08
C VAL A 181 -2.29 -4.32 -17.45
N VAL A 182 -2.62 -3.44 -16.51
CA VAL A 182 -3.70 -2.46 -16.61
C VAL A 182 -3.13 -1.05 -16.60
N PRO A 183 -3.01 -0.38 -17.76
CA PRO A 183 -2.60 1.01 -17.83
C PRO A 183 -3.72 1.94 -17.37
N GLU A 184 -3.48 2.70 -16.30
CA GLU A 184 -4.49 3.55 -15.71
C GLU A 184 -4.94 4.69 -16.64
N THR A 185 -4.02 5.27 -17.40
CA THR A 185 -4.32 6.39 -18.30
C THR A 185 -5.20 5.92 -19.45
N VAL A 186 -4.94 4.70 -19.96
CA VAL A 186 -5.72 4.11 -21.05
C VAL A 186 -7.12 3.80 -20.58
N GLU A 187 -7.28 3.06 -19.48
CA GLU A 187 -8.61 2.73 -18.95
C GLU A 187 -9.40 3.98 -18.52
N GLY A 188 -8.72 4.98 -17.94
CA GLY A 188 -9.33 6.27 -17.63
C GLY A 188 -9.83 7.00 -18.87
N SER A 189 -9.02 7.03 -19.94
CA SER A 189 -9.41 7.67 -21.21
C SER A 189 -10.56 6.95 -21.91
N LEU A 190 -10.60 5.62 -21.87
CA LEU A 190 -11.70 4.81 -22.41
C LEU A 190 -13.00 5.07 -21.65
N MET A 191 -12.93 5.17 -20.33
CA MET A 191 -14.07 5.51 -19.49
C MET A 191 -14.61 6.91 -19.81
N LEU A 192 -13.72 7.89 -19.96
CA LEU A 192 -14.07 9.26 -20.34
C LEU A 192 -14.71 9.31 -21.73
N ALA A 193 -14.10 8.65 -22.72
CA ALA A 193 -14.64 8.58 -24.08
C ALA A 193 -16.02 7.92 -24.08
N SER A 194 -16.20 6.85 -23.30
CA SER A 194 -17.50 6.15 -23.19
C SER A 194 -18.59 7.06 -22.64
N HIS A 195 -18.29 7.82 -21.59
CA HIS A 195 -19.23 8.80 -21.03
C HIS A 195 -19.53 9.93 -22.02
N ALA A 196 -18.51 10.47 -22.69
CA ALA A 196 -18.70 11.52 -23.68
C ALA A 196 -19.60 11.06 -24.85
N LEU A 197 -19.38 9.83 -25.36
CA LEU A 197 -20.20 9.24 -26.43
C LEU A 197 -21.66 9.05 -25.98
N ALA A 198 -21.87 8.57 -24.75
CA ALA A 198 -23.21 8.41 -24.20
C ALA A 198 -23.95 9.77 -24.08
N LEU A 199 -23.25 10.81 -23.62
CA LEU A 199 -23.82 12.16 -23.47
C LEU A 199 -24.23 12.79 -24.80
N VAL A 200 -23.54 12.49 -25.89
CA VAL A 200 -23.90 12.98 -27.23
C VAL A 200 -24.89 12.06 -27.96
N GLY A 201 -25.51 11.11 -27.25
CA GLY A 201 -26.61 10.28 -27.74
C GLY A 201 -26.20 9.02 -28.50
N VAL A 202 -24.94 8.58 -28.41
CA VAL A 202 -24.54 7.30 -29.00
C VAL A 202 -25.18 6.15 -28.20
N PRO A 203 -25.84 5.18 -28.85
CA PRO A 203 -26.48 4.06 -28.15
C PRO A 203 -25.47 3.26 -27.30
N MET A 204 -25.82 2.92 -26.07
CA MET A 204 -24.92 2.24 -25.12
C MET A 204 -24.31 0.95 -25.67
N ARG A 205 -25.07 0.15 -26.43
CA ARG A 205 -24.52 -1.05 -27.11
C ARG A 205 -23.32 -0.74 -28.00
N ARG A 206 -23.35 0.41 -28.69
CA ARG A 206 -22.28 0.86 -29.58
C ARG A 206 -21.11 1.41 -28.77
N VAL A 207 -21.38 2.13 -27.68
CA VAL A 207 -20.34 2.62 -26.77
C VAL A 207 -19.55 1.47 -26.17
N ILE A 208 -20.25 0.47 -25.63
CA ILE A 208 -19.63 -0.74 -25.04
C ILE A 208 -18.75 -1.45 -26.08
N ARG A 209 -19.29 -1.66 -27.29
CA ARG A 209 -18.54 -2.30 -28.38
C ARG A 209 -17.29 -1.50 -28.77
N LEU A 210 -17.38 -0.18 -28.93
CA LEU A 210 -16.23 0.67 -29.26
C LEU A 210 -15.16 0.64 -28.16
N ALA A 211 -15.58 0.64 -26.89
CA ALA A 211 -14.66 0.53 -25.76
C ALA A 211 -13.97 -0.83 -25.73
N GLN A 212 -14.70 -1.92 -25.99
CA GLN A 212 -14.15 -3.28 -26.11
C GLN A 212 -13.18 -3.40 -27.28
N GLU A 213 -13.54 -2.90 -28.47
CA GLU A 213 -12.65 -2.90 -29.64
C GLU A 213 -11.35 -2.13 -29.36
N ALA A 214 -11.44 -0.98 -28.67
CA ALA A 214 -10.27 -0.19 -28.30
C ALA A 214 -9.39 -0.88 -27.24
N ARG A 215 -10.01 -1.61 -26.29
CA ARG A 215 -9.28 -2.48 -25.36
C ARG A 215 -8.57 -3.61 -26.11
N ASP A 216 -9.26 -4.34 -26.96
CA ASP A 216 -8.71 -5.48 -27.69
C ASP A 216 -7.57 -5.08 -28.63
N ALA A 217 -7.68 -3.94 -29.31
CA ALA A 217 -6.61 -3.41 -30.15
C ALA A 217 -5.35 -3.08 -29.34
N ARG A 218 -5.51 -2.53 -28.13
CA ARG A 218 -4.39 -2.17 -27.24
C ARG A 218 -3.81 -3.40 -26.54
N TYR A 219 -4.66 -4.33 -26.14
CA TYR A 219 -4.32 -5.58 -25.45
C TYR A 219 -4.14 -6.77 -26.40
N HIS A 220 -3.77 -6.55 -27.67
CA HIS A 220 -3.52 -7.60 -28.66
C HIS A 220 -2.51 -8.68 -28.18
N LEU A 221 -1.78 -8.44 -27.09
CA LEU A 221 -0.88 -9.36 -26.40
C LEU A 221 -1.50 -10.18 -25.24
N LEU A 222 -2.69 -9.83 -24.72
CA LEU A 222 -3.39 -10.60 -23.67
C LEU A 222 -4.05 -11.90 -24.18
N ARG A 223 -4.11 -12.11 -25.51
CA ARG A 223 -4.69 -13.33 -26.12
C ARG A 223 -3.85 -14.60 -25.93
N GLY A 224 -2.67 -14.51 -25.33
CA GLY A 224 -1.73 -15.62 -25.20
C GLY A 224 -1.87 -16.50 -23.95
N TYR A 225 -2.77 -16.20 -23.01
CA TYR A 225 -2.90 -16.97 -21.76
C TYR A 225 -4.37 -17.33 -21.46
N PHE A 226 -4.66 -18.63 -21.62
CA PHE A 226 -5.80 -19.43 -21.12
C PHE A 226 -7.20 -18.78 -21.10
N ARG A 227 -8.01 -19.08 -22.13
CA ARG A 227 -9.44 -19.34 -21.92
C ARG A 227 -9.57 -20.67 -21.16
N GLY A 228 -10.28 -20.69 -20.05
CA GLY A 228 -10.77 -21.94 -19.47
C GLY A 228 -11.75 -22.60 -20.44
N ALA A 229 -11.87 -23.91 -20.40
CA ALA A 229 -12.57 -24.73 -21.40
C ALA A 229 -14.11 -24.57 -21.45
N ASP A 230 -14.70 -23.56 -20.79
CA ASP A 230 -16.16 -23.43 -20.63
C ASP A 230 -16.76 -22.18 -21.30
N ASP A 231 -15.96 -21.25 -21.84
CA ASP A 231 -16.48 -19.94 -22.30
C ASP A 231 -17.00 -19.90 -23.75
N ASP A 232 -16.93 -21.00 -24.52
CA ASP A 232 -17.46 -21.04 -25.89
C ASP A 232 -18.92 -21.57 -25.97
N ALA A 233 -19.60 -21.77 -24.83
CA ALA A 233 -20.94 -22.36 -24.80
C ALA A 233 -22.03 -21.42 -24.25
N SER A 234 -22.21 -20.20 -24.78
CA SER A 234 -23.47 -19.48 -24.49
C SER A 234 -23.87 -18.30 -25.40
N LEU A 235 -23.32 -18.12 -26.61
CA LEU A 235 -23.68 -16.95 -27.44
C LEU A 235 -24.09 -17.25 -28.89
N GLU A 236 -24.44 -18.49 -29.23
CA GLU A 236 -25.01 -18.83 -30.55
C GLU A 236 -26.52 -19.19 -30.56
N ASP A 237 -27.20 -19.26 -29.42
CA ASP A 237 -28.60 -19.73 -29.38
C ASP A 237 -29.63 -18.68 -28.94
N LEU A 238 -29.66 -17.49 -29.55
CA LEU A 238 -30.87 -16.63 -29.54
C LEU A 238 -30.93 -15.77 -30.82
N GLU A 239 -31.38 -16.37 -31.92
CA GLU A 239 -32.09 -15.68 -33.01
C GLU A 239 -33.55 -15.37 -32.60
#